data_AF-A0A9W7B3H7-F1
#
_entry.id   AF-A0A9W7B3H7-F1
#
_cell.length_a   1.000
_cell.length_b   1.000
_cell.length_c   1.000
_cell.angle_alpha   90.00
_cell.angle_beta   90.00
_cell.angle_gamma   90.00
#
_symmetry.space_group_name_H-M   'P 1'
#
loop_
_entity.id
_entity.type
_entity.pdbx_description
1 polymer ?
#
loop_
_entity_poly.entity_id
_entity_poly.type
_entity_poly.pdbx_seq_one_letter_code
_entity_poly.pdbx_strand_id
1 'polypeptide(L)'
;MPPLGPTLANIIAVLSWIAPIFLLPGSLIMIAYPHGFMAIAGGLLMGAILAGGPKNLMFRSSCFAVLAAVTATAPAAIESYNVSLIGLVGLFIMLAMITEVPGRRKQWSRFPWFRRLLTEEGLDGRSYYKRAELRGNLKGVKPGRVLYAVHPHGVLTAGWTWNMFFNGDFHERCGRVGFLLDEGLRLKSPTFRMMCDWVATDEQWAGPATKRVMLESMAEGKSSLALLPGGFQEATLCEKGKDRVYIKNRAGFVKYCLMHGYSIVPVYTFGESNTYSCFSWLLKPRLALAKRNVPAAAMWGVSWCPFLPRPAELLTYIGDEIKLPKIADPAKDDIKKYHGLYMKALQALFDKHKADAGRPDAKLEIY
;
A
#
# COMPACT_ATOMS: atom_id res chain seq x y z
N MET A 1 -23.92 -1.19 10.86
CA MET A 1 -22.71 -1.87 10.35
C MET A 1 -22.75 -1.83 8.83
N PRO A 2 -21.60 -1.78 8.13
CA PRO A 2 -21.59 -1.84 6.66
C PRO A 2 -22.18 -3.17 6.17
N PRO A 3 -22.66 -3.25 4.92
CA PRO A 3 -23.16 -4.52 4.37
C PRO A 3 -22.05 -5.57 4.31
N LEU A 4 -22.43 -6.86 4.36
CA LEU A 4 -21.49 -7.97 4.41
C LEU A 4 -20.54 -8.00 3.21
N GLY A 5 -21.07 -7.75 2.01
CA GLY A 5 -20.29 -7.82 0.79
C GLY A 5 -19.14 -6.79 0.71
N PRO A 6 -19.40 -5.48 0.82
CA PRO A 6 -18.35 -4.46 0.87
C PRO A 6 -17.36 -4.65 2.04
N THR A 7 -17.84 -5.18 3.16
CA THR A 7 -16.98 -5.59 4.28
C THR A 7 -16.01 -6.68 3.86
N LEU A 8 -16.49 -7.71 3.15
CA LEU A 8 -15.65 -8.80 2.64
C LEU A 8 -14.59 -8.30 1.64
N ALA A 9 -14.92 -7.39 0.73
CA ALA A 9 -13.92 -6.83 -0.18
C ALA A 9 -12.82 -6.05 0.55
N ASN A 10 -13.17 -5.27 1.58
CA ASN A 10 -12.17 -4.60 2.41
C ASN A 10 -11.36 -5.60 3.23
N ILE A 11 -11.95 -6.69 3.72
CA ILE A 11 -11.21 -7.79 4.35
C ILE A 11 -10.21 -8.41 3.36
N ILE A 12 -10.63 -8.72 2.13
CA ILE A 12 -9.74 -9.29 1.09
C ILE A 12 -8.57 -8.33 0.81
N ALA A 13 -8.85 -7.04 0.66
CA ALA A 13 -7.82 -6.03 0.44
C ALA A 13 -6.86 -5.88 1.63
N VAL A 14 -7.37 -5.87 2.86
CA VAL A 14 -6.55 -5.79 4.09
C VAL A 14 -5.71 -7.06 4.25
N LEU A 15 -6.31 -8.24 4.05
CA LEU A 15 -5.62 -9.52 4.19
C LEU A 15 -4.49 -9.65 3.17
N SER A 16 -4.66 -9.20 1.93
CA SER A 16 -3.55 -9.22 0.96
C SER A 16 -2.34 -8.42 1.46
N TRP A 17 -2.58 -7.37 2.25
CA TRP A 17 -1.56 -6.50 2.84
C TRP A 17 -0.91 -7.11 4.09
N ILE A 18 -1.71 -7.59 5.06
CA ILE A 18 -1.22 -8.06 6.37
C ILE A 18 -0.88 -9.54 6.42
N ALA A 19 -1.45 -10.38 5.55
CA ALA A 19 -1.29 -11.83 5.61
C ALA A 19 0.18 -12.27 5.71
N PRO A 20 1.15 -11.75 4.93
CA PRO A 20 2.52 -12.23 5.03
C PRO A 20 3.26 -11.74 6.28
N ILE A 21 2.77 -10.67 6.94
CA ILE A 21 3.28 -10.23 8.24
C ILE A 21 2.96 -11.28 9.30
N PHE A 22 1.78 -11.90 9.22
CA PHE A 22 1.31 -12.87 10.23
C PHE A 22 1.51 -14.33 9.83
N LEU A 23 1.49 -14.65 8.53
CA LEU A 23 1.50 -16.02 8.05
C LEU A 23 2.82 -16.72 8.39
N LEU A 24 3.96 -16.07 8.17
CA LEU A 24 5.25 -16.66 8.51
C LEU A 24 5.43 -16.86 10.04
N PRO A 25 5.39 -15.81 10.89
CA PRO A 25 5.57 -16.00 12.33
C PRO A 25 4.45 -16.82 12.96
N GLY A 26 3.20 -16.67 12.52
CA GLY A 26 2.06 -17.44 13.01
C GLY A 26 2.21 -18.94 12.70
N SER A 27 2.65 -19.28 11.48
CA SER A 27 2.95 -20.68 11.11
C SER A 27 4.04 -21.28 11.99
N LEU A 28 5.10 -20.51 12.28
CA LEU A 28 6.21 -20.96 13.11
C LEU A 28 5.82 -21.10 14.59
N ILE A 29 4.98 -20.20 15.11
CA ILE A 29 4.40 -20.33 16.44
C ILE A 29 3.54 -21.59 16.52
N MET A 30 2.67 -21.84 15.53
CA MET A 30 1.81 -23.03 15.51
C MET A 30 2.63 -24.32 15.44
N ILE A 31 3.67 -24.38 14.60
CA ILE A 31 4.59 -25.52 14.54
C ILE A 31 5.25 -25.77 15.90
N ALA A 32 5.72 -24.71 16.55
CA ALA A 32 6.48 -24.80 17.79
C ALA A 32 5.62 -24.89 19.07
N TYR A 33 4.33 -24.55 19.00
CA TYR A 33 3.44 -24.44 20.15
C TYR A 33 3.41 -25.70 21.03
N PRO A 34 3.33 -26.92 20.47
CA PRO A 34 3.33 -28.14 21.29
C PRO A 34 4.65 -28.45 22.00
N HIS A 35 5.73 -27.78 21.64
CA HIS A 35 7.08 -28.03 22.17
C HIS A 35 7.49 -27.00 23.23
N GLY A 36 6.57 -26.14 23.65
CA GLY A 36 6.77 -25.17 24.71
C GLY A 36 7.50 -23.89 24.30
N PHE A 37 7.71 -23.02 25.28
CA PHE A 37 8.16 -21.63 25.06
C PHE A 37 9.50 -21.52 24.32
N MET A 38 10.48 -22.35 24.67
CA MET A 38 11.80 -22.32 24.02
C MET A 38 11.73 -22.68 22.54
N ALA A 39 10.85 -23.61 22.16
CA ALA A 39 10.62 -23.93 20.77
C ALA A 39 9.96 -22.76 20.03
N ILE A 40 9.02 -22.04 20.65
CA ILE A 40 8.41 -20.85 20.06
C ILE A 40 9.47 -19.77 19.79
N ALA A 41 10.37 -19.52 20.75
CA ALA A 41 11.49 -18.60 20.56
C ALA A 41 12.41 -19.05 19.41
N GLY A 42 12.73 -20.34 19.34
CA GLY A 42 13.50 -20.93 18.24
C GLY A 42 12.79 -20.84 16.89
N GLY A 43 11.47 -21.02 16.86
CA GLY A 43 10.62 -20.87 15.68
C GLY A 43 10.63 -19.43 15.16
N LEU A 44 10.51 -18.43 16.05
CA LEU A 44 10.62 -17.02 15.68
C LEU A 44 12.02 -16.65 15.15
N LEU A 45 13.08 -17.21 15.75
CA LEU A 45 14.45 -17.06 15.22
C LEU A 45 14.58 -17.66 13.82
N MET A 46 14.04 -18.86 13.60
CA MET A 46 13.97 -19.48 12.28
C MET A 46 13.18 -18.61 11.29
N GLY A 47 12.14 -17.93 11.75
CA GLY A 47 11.39 -16.94 10.95
C GLY A 47 12.25 -15.78 10.49
N ALA A 48 13.11 -15.24 11.36
CA ALA A 48 14.07 -14.20 10.99
C ALA A 48 15.08 -14.71 9.94
N ILE A 49 15.55 -15.96 10.09
CA ILE A 49 16.44 -16.62 9.12
C ILE A 49 15.73 -16.81 7.77
N LEU A 50 14.48 -17.28 7.76
CA LEU A 50 13.70 -17.47 6.53
C LEU A 50 13.37 -16.14 5.83
N ALA A 51 13.13 -15.08 6.60
CA ALA A 51 12.83 -13.74 6.08
C ALA A 51 14.08 -13.02 5.55
N GLY A 52 15.22 -13.15 6.21
CA GLY A 52 16.48 -12.48 5.87
C GLY A 52 17.45 -13.31 5.04
N GLY A 53 17.28 -14.63 5.00
CA GLY A 53 18.18 -15.57 4.34
C GLY A 53 17.94 -15.72 2.83
N PRO A 54 18.70 -16.61 2.18
CA PRO A 54 18.60 -16.84 0.74
C PRO A 54 17.18 -17.16 0.27
N LYS A 55 16.78 -16.57 -0.86
CA LYS A 55 15.45 -16.79 -1.44
C LYS A 55 15.33 -18.01 -2.34
N ASN A 56 16.40 -18.77 -2.51
CA ASN A 56 16.46 -19.89 -3.43
C ASN A 56 15.74 -21.14 -2.89
N LEU A 57 15.36 -22.03 -3.81
CA LEU A 57 14.63 -23.25 -3.53
C LEU A 57 15.36 -24.18 -2.55
N MET A 58 16.66 -24.39 -2.74
CA MET A 58 17.44 -25.33 -1.94
C MET A 58 17.43 -24.95 -0.46
N PHE A 59 17.81 -23.71 -0.14
CA PHE A 59 17.85 -23.22 1.24
C PHE A 59 16.49 -23.34 1.93
N ARG A 60 15.42 -22.94 1.25
CA ARG A 60 14.08 -22.87 1.83
C ARG A 60 13.44 -24.24 2.01
N SER A 61 13.64 -25.15 1.05
CA SER A 61 13.19 -26.53 1.18
C SER A 61 13.90 -27.25 2.33
N SER A 62 15.19 -26.99 2.54
CA SER A 62 15.93 -27.54 3.69
C SER A 62 15.38 -27.04 5.02
N CYS A 63 15.15 -25.73 5.18
CA CYS A 63 14.52 -25.19 6.38
C CYS A 63 13.10 -25.74 6.60
N PHE A 64 12.32 -25.90 5.53
CA PHE A 64 10.99 -26.50 5.60
C PHE A 64 11.06 -27.96 6.07
N ALA A 65 11.98 -28.77 5.54
CA ALA A 65 12.14 -30.17 5.93
C ALA A 65 12.47 -30.31 7.43
N VAL A 66 13.32 -29.43 7.97
CA VAL A 66 13.62 -29.40 9.41
C VAL A 66 12.35 -29.11 10.23
N LEU A 67 11.57 -28.11 9.83
CA LEU A 67 10.33 -27.74 10.54
C LEU A 67 9.21 -28.79 10.38
N ALA A 68 9.18 -29.51 9.26
CA ALA A 68 8.31 -30.67 9.06
C ALA A 68 8.69 -31.82 10.00
N ALA A 69 9.99 -32.08 10.18
CA ALA A 69 10.47 -33.08 11.14
C ALA A 69 10.11 -32.69 12.59
N VAL A 70 10.24 -31.41 12.96
CA VAL A 70 9.78 -30.90 14.27
C VAL A 70 8.27 -31.12 14.44
N THR A 71 7.47 -30.83 13.41
CA THR A 71 6.02 -31.08 13.43
C THR A 71 5.69 -32.56 13.68
N ALA A 72 6.46 -33.48 13.11
CA ALA A 72 6.28 -34.92 13.30
C ALA A 72 6.61 -35.40 14.72
N THR A 73 7.36 -34.62 15.52
CA THR A 73 7.66 -34.93 16.92
C THR A 73 6.71 -34.26 17.91
N ALA A 74 5.68 -33.55 17.42
CA ALA A 74 4.66 -32.98 18.29
C ALA A 74 4.02 -34.08 19.16
N PRO A 75 3.81 -33.82 20.48
CA PRO A 75 3.17 -34.79 21.37
C PRO A 75 1.88 -35.35 20.77
N ALA A 76 1.66 -36.66 20.95
CA ALA A 76 0.58 -37.42 20.31
C ALA A 76 -0.86 -37.03 20.72
N ALA A 77 -1.04 -35.95 21.48
CA ALA A 77 -2.35 -35.35 21.65
C ALA A 77 -2.84 -34.85 20.28
N ILE A 78 -3.98 -35.39 19.81
CA ILE A 78 -4.55 -35.12 18.49
C ILE A 78 -4.65 -33.60 18.22
N GLU A 79 -5.03 -32.82 19.22
CA GLU A 79 -5.13 -31.35 19.12
C GLU A 79 -3.77 -30.69 18.86
N SER A 80 -2.71 -31.13 19.55
CA SER A 80 -1.36 -30.58 19.40
C SER A 80 -0.79 -30.87 18.00
N TYR A 81 -0.98 -32.10 17.51
CA TYR A 81 -0.53 -32.49 16.17
C TYR A 81 -1.25 -31.68 15.07
N ASN A 82 -2.57 -31.51 15.20
CA ASN A 82 -3.36 -30.73 14.24
C ASN A 82 -2.92 -29.26 14.16
N VAL A 83 -2.63 -28.63 15.31
CA VAL A 83 -2.13 -27.25 15.35
C VAL A 83 -0.80 -27.11 14.61
N SER A 84 0.17 -28.02 14.86
CA SER A 84 1.44 -27.98 14.14
C SER A 84 1.28 -28.27 12.65
N LEU A 85 0.36 -29.15 12.25
CA LEU A 85 0.06 -29.43 10.84
C LEU A 85 -0.51 -28.21 10.12
N ILE A 86 -1.43 -27.48 10.75
CA ILE A 86 -1.95 -26.20 10.21
C ILE A 86 -0.80 -25.21 10.04
N GLY A 87 0.09 -25.11 11.03
CA GLY A 87 1.32 -24.32 10.94
C GLY A 87 2.19 -24.72 9.76
N LEU A 88 2.40 -26.02 9.54
CA LEU A 88 3.20 -26.54 8.44
C LEU A 88 2.60 -26.23 7.06
N VAL A 89 1.27 -26.35 6.92
CA VAL A 89 0.56 -25.96 5.69
C VAL A 89 0.70 -24.46 5.44
N GLY A 90 0.50 -23.63 6.46
CA GLY A 90 0.69 -22.18 6.37
C GLY A 90 2.12 -21.79 5.96
N LEU A 91 3.12 -22.46 6.53
CA LEU A 91 4.52 -22.28 6.19
C LEU A 91 4.80 -22.70 4.74
N PHE A 92 4.27 -23.85 4.30
CA PHE A 92 4.42 -24.32 2.93
C PHE A 92 3.86 -23.30 1.94
N ILE A 93 2.64 -22.80 2.15
CA ILE A 93 2.02 -21.77 1.32
C ILE A 93 2.90 -20.53 1.27
N MET A 94 3.36 -20.06 2.43
CA MET A 94 4.21 -18.87 2.50
C MET A 94 5.51 -19.07 1.72
N LEU A 95 6.24 -20.16 1.97
CA LEU A 95 7.49 -20.47 1.28
C LEU A 95 7.27 -20.63 -0.22
N ALA A 96 6.21 -21.31 -0.65
CA ALA A 96 5.87 -21.44 -2.07
C ALA A 96 5.65 -20.08 -2.74
N MET A 97 5.16 -19.07 -2.01
CA MET A 97 4.95 -17.73 -2.52
C MET A 97 6.22 -16.85 -2.53
N ILE A 98 7.08 -16.95 -1.50
CA ILE A 98 8.29 -16.11 -1.44
C ILE A 98 9.49 -16.69 -2.21
N THR A 99 9.51 -17.98 -2.54
CA THR A 99 10.71 -18.68 -3.05
C THR A 99 10.98 -18.42 -4.52
N GLU A 100 12.22 -18.04 -4.82
CA GLU A 100 12.71 -17.91 -6.18
C GLU A 100 12.98 -19.30 -6.75
N VAL A 101 12.13 -19.67 -7.71
CA VAL A 101 12.27 -20.90 -8.49
C VAL A 101 12.78 -20.51 -9.88
N PRO A 102 13.92 -21.07 -10.33
CA PRO A 102 14.42 -20.82 -11.69
C PRO A 102 13.34 -21.07 -12.75
N GLY A 103 13.22 -20.17 -13.72
CA GLY A 103 12.20 -20.25 -14.79
C GLY A 103 10.78 -19.85 -14.38
N ARG A 104 10.48 -19.63 -13.09
CA ARG A 104 9.16 -19.14 -12.66
C ARG A 104 9.00 -17.67 -13.03
N ARG A 105 7.92 -17.34 -13.74
CA ARG A 105 7.56 -15.94 -14.00
C ARG A 105 7.40 -15.21 -12.67
N LYS A 106 8.08 -14.06 -12.53
CA LYS A 106 7.99 -13.24 -11.32
C LYS A 106 6.65 -12.50 -11.21
N GLN A 107 5.95 -12.31 -12.33
CA GLN A 107 4.64 -11.66 -12.37
C GLN A 107 3.53 -12.71 -12.39
N TRP A 108 2.49 -12.50 -11.60
CA TRP A 108 1.32 -13.37 -11.60
C TRP A 108 0.40 -13.09 -12.79
N SER A 109 -0.42 -14.09 -13.15
CA SER A 109 -1.45 -13.94 -14.18
C SER A 109 -2.45 -12.85 -13.80
N ARG A 110 -2.99 -12.16 -14.81
CA ARG A 110 -4.09 -11.20 -14.63
C ARG A 110 -5.41 -11.95 -14.57
N PHE A 111 -6.31 -11.54 -13.70
CA PHE A 111 -7.63 -12.13 -13.54
C PHE A 111 -8.69 -11.03 -13.52
N PRO A 112 -9.23 -10.65 -14.71
CA PRO A 112 -10.23 -9.57 -14.81
C PRO A 112 -11.47 -9.80 -13.93
N TRP A 113 -11.87 -11.06 -13.74
CA TRP A 113 -12.98 -11.42 -12.85
C TRP A 113 -12.69 -11.05 -11.39
N PHE A 114 -11.44 -11.15 -10.93
CA PHE A 114 -11.08 -10.81 -9.54
C PHE A 114 -11.16 -9.31 -9.29
N ARG A 115 -10.88 -8.48 -10.31
CA ARG A 115 -11.13 -7.04 -10.23
C ARG A 115 -12.64 -6.77 -10.12
N ARG A 116 -13.45 -7.33 -11.01
CA ARG A 116 -14.91 -7.17 -10.98
C ARG A 116 -15.50 -7.61 -9.65
N LEU A 117 -15.01 -8.71 -9.09
CA LEU A 117 -15.37 -9.16 -7.75
C LEU A 117 -15.13 -8.08 -6.67
N LEU A 118 -14.10 -7.24 -6.77
CA LEU A 118 -13.81 -6.20 -5.76
C LEU A 118 -14.53 -4.87 -6.03
N THR A 119 -15.01 -4.65 -7.26
CA THR A 119 -15.60 -3.38 -7.70
C THR A 119 -17.10 -3.46 -7.99
N GLU A 120 -17.63 -4.68 -8.13
CA GLU A 120 -18.99 -4.98 -8.58
C GLU A 120 -19.57 -6.13 -7.70
N GLU A 121 -20.47 -6.96 -8.23
CA GLU A 121 -20.99 -8.21 -7.63
C GLU A 121 -21.45 -8.14 -6.16
N GLY A 122 -21.94 -6.97 -5.71
CA GLY A 122 -22.37 -6.75 -4.33
C GLY A 122 -21.21 -6.67 -3.31
N LEU A 123 -19.98 -6.67 -3.80
CA LEU A 123 -18.74 -6.59 -3.02
C LEU A 123 -18.03 -5.24 -3.17
N ASP A 124 -18.55 -4.29 -3.96
CA ASP A 124 -17.93 -2.97 -4.17
C ASP A 124 -17.37 -2.38 -2.87
N GLY A 125 -16.03 -2.42 -2.74
CA GLY A 125 -15.35 -2.02 -1.52
C GLY A 125 -15.54 -0.54 -1.18
N ARG A 126 -15.97 0.30 -2.13
CA ARG A 126 -16.36 1.71 -1.87
C ARG A 126 -17.58 1.80 -0.97
N SER A 127 -18.54 0.89 -1.13
CA SER A 127 -19.80 0.84 -0.37
C SER A 127 -19.62 0.44 1.09
N TYR A 128 -18.40 0.08 1.50
CA TYR A 128 -18.03 -0.12 2.90
C TYR A 128 -17.96 1.22 3.66
N TYR A 129 -17.51 2.27 2.98
CA TYR A 129 -17.31 3.59 3.56
C TYR A 129 -18.62 4.37 3.58
N LYS A 130 -18.73 5.36 4.47
CA LYS A 130 -19.91 6.25 4.50
C LYS A 130 -20.07 6.98 3.18
N ARG A 131 -18.93 7.39 2.61
CA ARG A 131 -18.77 7.96 1.27
C ARG A 131 -17.40 7.57 0.75
N ALA A 132 -17.31 7.27 -0.54
CA ALA A 132 -16.06 7.03 -1.25
C ALA A 132 -16.20 7.62 -2.65
N GLU A 133 -15.77 8.87 -2.80
CA GLU A 133 -16.07 9.69 -3.98
C GLU A 133 -14.83 10.39 -4.54
N LEU A 134 -14.80 10.49 -5.87
CA LEU A 134 -13.85 11.30 -6.61
C LEU A 134 -14.48 12.67 -6.91
N ARG A 135 -13.76 13.76 -6.61
CA ARG A 135 -14.23 15.15 -6.71
C ARG A 135 -13.13 16.08 -7.24
N GLY A 136 -13.41 17.38 -7.29
CA GLY A 136 -12.47 18.41 -7.72
C GLY A 136 -12.49 18.59 -9.25
N ASN A 137 -11.32 18.77 -9.86
CA ASN A 137 -11.18 19.03 -11.29
C ASN A 137 -11.23 17.73 -12.13
N LEU A 138 -12.39 17.06 -12.12
CA LEU A 138 -12.59 15.81 -12.88
C LEU A 138 -12.54 16.01 -14.40
N LYS A 139 -12.86 17.22 -14.88
CA LYS A 139 -12.75 17.59 -16.30
C LYS A 139 -11.30 17.71 -16.76
N GLY A 140 -10.38 17.99 -15.83
CA GLY A 140 -8.94 18.03 -16.07
C GLY A 140 -8.28 16.65 -16.13
N VAL A 141 -8.95 15.60 -15.66
CA VAL A 141 -8.48 14.22 -15.75
C VAL A 141 -8.63 13.73 -17.19
N LYS A 142 -7.51 13.49 -17.85
CA LYS A 142 -7.44 13.06 -19.25
C LYS A 142 -6.19 12.20 -19.46
N PRO A 143 -6.14 11.39 -20.53
CA PRO A 143 -4.93 10.66 -20.90
C PRO A 143 -3.78 11.62 -21.20
N GLY A 144 -2.59 11.29 -20.71
CA GLY A 144 -1.40 12.10 -20.94
C GLY A 144 -0.22 11.74 -20.04
N ARG A 145 0.79 12.62 -20.06
CA ARG A 145 1.98 12.55 -19.21
C ARG A 145 1.73 13.30 -17.91
N VAL A 146 0.92 12.70 -17.04
CA VAL A 146 0.52 13.27 -15.76
C VAL A 146 1.00 12.38 -14.63
N LEU A 147 1.58 12.98 -13.58
CA LEU A 147 1.81 12.34 -12.30
C LEU A 147 0.76 12.83 -11.29
N TYR A 148 -0.16 11.95 -10.90
CA TYR A 148 -1.07 12.17 -9.78
C TYR A 148 -0.32 11.93 -8.47
N ALA A 149 -0.06 13.00 -7.73
CA ALA A 149 0.63 12.97 -6.45
C ALA A 149 -0.42 12.96 -5.33
N VAL A 150 -0.64 11.79 -4.74
CA VAL A 150 -1.78 11.51 -3.87
C VAL A 150 -1.40 11.63 -2.40
N HIS A 151 -2.28 12.29 -1.65
CA HIS A 151 -2.14 12.56 -0.23
C HIS A 151 -3.49 12.43 0.50
N PRO A 152 -3.49 12.25 1.82
CA PRO A 152 -2.38 11.69 2.58
C PRO A 152 -2.26 10.18 2.30
N HIS A 153 -1.10 9.59 2.60
CA HIS A 153 -0.90 8.15 2.51
C HIS A 153 -1.82 7.40 3.48
N GLY A 154 -2.00 7.88 4.71
CA GLY A 154 -2.74 7.08 5.71
C GLY A 154 -2.09 5.70 5.92
N VAL A 155 -2.84 4.76 6.51
CA VAL A 155 -2.29 3.43 6.80
C VAL A 155 -2.48 2.47 5.63
N LEU A 156 -3.72 2.30 5.17
CA LEU A 156 -4.06 1.48 4.00
C LEU A 156 -4.37 2.31 2.74
N THR A 157 -4.18 3.63 2.78
CA THR A 157 -4.40 4.52 1.65
C THR A 157 -5.81 4.32 1.08
N ALA A 158 -6.86 4.34 1.92
CA ALA A 158 -8.19 3.90 1.52
C ALA A 158 -8.76 4.73 0.36
N GLY A 159 -8.54 6.06 0.34
CA GLY A 159 -8.89 6.90 -0.80
C GLY A 159 -8.13 6.54 -2.08
N TRP A 160 -6.83 6.32 -2.00
CA TRP A 160 -6.03 5.83 -3.14
C TRP A 160 -6.56 4.49 -3.67
N THR A 161 -6.82 3.54 -2.78
CA THR A 161 -7.28 2.19 -3.14
C THR A 161 -8.65 2.26 -3.81
N TRP A 162 -9.62 2.92 -3.20
CA TRP A 162 -11.02 2.82 -3.62
C TRP A 162 -11.46 3.94 -4.56
N ASN A 163 -10.96 5.17 -4.41
CA ASN A 163 -11.34 6.30 -5.25
C ASN A 163 -10.44 6.47 -6.48
N MET A 164 -9.32 5.75 -6.58
CA MET A 164 -8.45 5.82 -7.75
C MET A 164 -8.12 4.43 -8.31
N PHE A 165 -7.48 3.56 -7.52
CA PHE A 165 -7.00 2.27 -8.02
C PHE A 165 -8.15 1.36 -8.50
N PHE A 166 -9.26 1.32 -7.78
CA PHE A 166 -10.44 0.51 -8.14
C PHE A 166 -11.60 1.33 -8.74
N ASN A 167 -11.44 2.63 -8.95
CA ASN A 167 -12.54 3.48 -9.41
C ASN A 167 -12.63 3.51 -10.95
N GLY A 168 -13.66 2.88 -11.52
CA GLY A 168 -13.91 2.86 -12.97
C GLY A 168 -13.95 4.25 -13.62
N ASP A 169 -14.62 5.21 -12.99
CA ASP A 169 -14.75 6.58 -13.51
C ASP A 169 -13.39 7.29 -13.61
N PHE A 170 -12.46 6.98 -12.69
CA PHE A 170 -11.08 7.50 -12.77
C PHE A 170 -10.37 6.93 -13.99
N HIS A 171 -10.43 5.61 -14.19
CA HIS A 171 -9.77 4.92 -15.31
C HIS A 171 -10.33 5.34 -16.66
N GLU A 172 -11.65 5.48 -16.78
CA GLU A 172 -12.31 5.96 -18.00
C GLU A 172 -11.80 7.36 -18.41
N ARG A 173 -11.53 8.22 -17.41
CA ARG A 173 -11.02 9.57 -17.65
C ARG A 173 -9.51 9.61 -17.88
N CYS A 174 -8.71 8.94 -17.05
CA CYS A 174 -7.26 9.05 -17.11
C CYS A 174 -6.62 8.19 -18.21
N GLY A 175 -7.36 7.22 -18.76
CA GLY A 175 -6.81 6.22 -19.65
C GLY A 175 -5.74 5.40 -18.95
N ARG A 176 -4.63 5.12 -19.64
CA ARG A 176 -3.59 4.25 -19.09
C ARG A 176 -2.84 4.89 -17.91
N VAL A 177 -2.83 4.23 -16.76
CA VAL A 177 -2.20 4.69 -15.51
C VAL A 177 -1.40 3.59 -14.80
N GLY A 178 -0.19 3.96 -14.35
CA GLY A 178 0.65 3.13 -13.48
C GLY A 178 0.57 3.58 -12.02
N PHE A 179 0.15 2.69 -11.12
CA PHE A 179 0.12 2.96 -9.68
C PHE A 179 1.45 2.52 -9.05
N LEU A 180 2.22 3.50 -8.59
CA LEU A 180 3.51 3.28 -7.95
C LEU A 180 3.30 3.06 -6.43
N LEU A 181 3.49 1.81 -6.01
CA LEU A 181 3.28 1.33 -4.65
C LEU A 181 4.61 1.21 -3.91
N ASP A 182 4.58 1.14 -2.58
CA ASP A 182 5.79 0.93 -1.80
C ASP A 182 6.58 -0.31 -2.25
N GLU A 183 7.91 -0.14 -2.41
CA GLU A 183 8.80 -1.19 -2.89
C GLU A 183 8.88 -2.37 -1.92
N GLY A 184 9.05 -2.07 -0.63
CA GLY A 184 9.18 -3.09 0.40
C GLY A 184 7.93 -3.95 0.47
N LEU A 185 6.77 -3.30 0.49
CA LEU A 185 5.48 -3.94 0.47
C LEU A 185 5.29 -4.79 -0.79
N ARG A 186 5.43 -4.20 -1.99
CA ARG A 186 5.19 -4.93 -3.24
C ARG A 186 6.18 -6.08 -3.48
N LEU A 187 7.46 -5.92 -3.10
CA LEU A 187 8.47 -6.93 -3.40
C LEU A 187 8.67 -7.96 -2.28
N LYS A 188 8.29 -7.65 -1.04
CA LYS A 188 8.45 -8.56 0.11
C LYS A 188 7.14 -9.18 0.59
N SER A 189 5.98 -8.64 0.23
CA SER A 189 4.66 -9.24 0.50
C SER A 189 4.12 -9.95 -0.76
N PRO A 190 4.21 -11.29 -0.86
CA PRO A 190 3.75 -12.00 -2.04
C PRO A 190 2.26 -11.91 -2.28
N THR A 191 1.44 -11.92 -1.21
CA THR A 191 -0.01 -11.82 -1.31
C THR A 191 -0.43 -10.45 -1.81
N PHE A 192 0.24 -9.38 -1.37
CA PHE A 192 -0.01 -8.03 -1.86
C PHE A 192 0.42 -7.90 -3.31
N ARG A 193 1.60 -8.44 -3.66
CA ARG A 193 2.08 -8.49 -5.05
C ARG A 193 1.11 -9.22 -5.96
N MET A 194 0.66 -10.40 -5.53
CA MET A 194 -0.27 -11.27 -6.25
C MET A 194 -1.59 -10.54 -6.47
N MET A 195 -2.17 -9.94 -5.44
CA MET A 195 -3.40 -9.14 -5.56
C MET A 195 -3.22 -8.00 -6.58
N CYS A 196 -2.12 -7.25 -6.50
CA CYS A 196 -1.85 -6.15 -7.44
C CYS A 196 -1.68 -6.63 -8.89
N ASP A 197 -1.14 -7.81 -9.11
CA ASP A 197 -0.96 -8.39 -10.45
C ASP A 197 -2.28 -8.99 -10.98
N TRP A 198 -3.12 -9.58 -10.11
CA TRP A 198 -4.43 -10.13 -10.47
C TRP A 198 -5.40 -9.06 -10.97
N VAL A 199 -5.40 -7.90 -10.32
CA VAL A 199 -6.29 -6.77 -10.65
C VAL A 199 -5.77 -5.87 -11.77
N ALA A 200 -4.57 -6.14 -12.30
CA ALA A 200 -3.99 -5.36 -13.38
C ALA A 200 -4.72 -5.60 -14.71
N THR A 201 -4.80 -4.57 -15.53
CA THR A 201 -5.41 -4.55 -16.86
C THR A 201 -4.41 -3.99 -17.88
N ASP A 202 -4.82 -3.82 -19.14
CA ASP A 202 -3.97 -3.15 -20.14
C ASP A 202 -3.87 -1.63 -19.91
N GLU A 203 -4.87 -1.07 -19.24
CA GLU A 203 -4.96 0.35 -18.89
C GLU A 203 -4.44 0.64 -17.48
N GLN A 204 -4.39 -0.37 -16.60
CA GLN A 204 -3.92 -0.20 -15.23
C GLN A 204 -2.85 -1.23 -14.87
N TRP A 205 -1.73 -0.74 -14.36
CA TRP A 205 -0.71 -1.61 -13.79
C TRP A 205 -0.20 -1.07 -12.46
N ALA A 206 0.39 -1.95 -11.67
CA ALA A 206 1.00 -1.62 -10.38
C ALA A 206 2.50 -1.92 -10.42
N GLY A 207 3.31 -1.00 -9.91
CA GLY A 207 4.76 -1.10 -9.88
C GLY A 207 5.36 -0.68 -8.55
N PRO A 208 6.60 -1.09 -8.24
CA PRO A 208 7.29 -0.55 -7.08
C PRO A 208 7.73 0.90 -7.37
N ALA A 209 7.54 1.80 -6.41
CA ALA A 209 7.90 3.22 -6.45
C ALA A 209 9.42 3.44 -6.35
N THR A 210 10.17 2.81 -7.26
CA THR A 210 11.62 2.92 -7.37
C THR A 210 11.98 3.96 -8.43
N LYS A 211 13.16 4.58 -8.26
CA LYS A 211 13.75 5.46 -9.29
C LYS A 211 13.75 4.80 -10.67
N ARG A 212 14.13 3.51 -10.74
CA ARG A 212 14.24 2.77 -12.00
C ARG A 212 12.89 2.66 -12.71
N VAL A 213 11.88 2.11 -12.04
CA VAL A 213 10.54 1.92 -12.62
C VAL A 213 9.90 3.25 -12.99
N MET A 214 10.07 4.27 -12.16
CA MET A 214 9.55 5.61 -12.44
C MET A 214 10.19 6.22 -13.70
N LEU A 215 11.53 6.17 -13.82
CA LEU A 215 12.23 6.70 -15.00
C LEU A 215 11.94 5.90 -16.26
N GLU A 216 11.93 4.56 -16.20
CA GLU A 216 11.57 3.70 -17.33
C GLU A 216 10.14 4.03 -17.84
N SER A 217 9.16 4.08 -16.93
CA SER A 217 7.76 4.40 -17.29
C SER A 217 7.61 5.82 -17.84
N MET A 218 8.30 6.79 -17.25
CA MET A 218 8.27 8.17 -17.71
C MET A 218 8.95 8.34 -19.08
N ALA A 219 10.03 7.60 -19.34
CA ALA A 219 10.71 7.60 -20.63
C ALA A 219 9.84 6.97 -21.73
N GLU A 220 9.13 5.89 -21.42
CA GLU A 220 8.14 5.31 -22.35
C GLU A 220 7.01 6.30 -22.67
N GLY A 221 6.54 7.06 -21.67
CA GLY A 221 5.55 8.11 -21.88
C GLY A 221 4.17 7.62 -22.29
N LYS A 222 3.89 6.31 -22.09
CA LYS A 222 2.65 5.63 -22.51
C LYS A 222 1.53 5.66 -21.47
N SER A 223 1.84 6.04 -20.23
CA SER A 223 0.89 6.04 -19.13
C SER A 223 1.06 7.24 -18.23
N SER A 224 -0.05 7.78 -17.73
CA SER A 224 -0.01 8.55 -16.49
C SER A 224 0.53 7.71 -15.35
N LEU A 225 0.97 8.35 -14.28
CA LEU A 225 1.46 7.68 -13.09
C LEU A 225 0.72 8.22 -11.87
N ALA A 226 0.43 7.36 -10.91
CA ALA A 226 -0.01 7.75 -9.58
C ALA A 226 1.09 7.40 -8.60
N LEU A 227 1.37 8.29 -7.64
CA LEU A 227 2.39 8.09 -6.60
C LEU A 227 1.87 8.66 -5.28
N LEU A 228 2.26 8.02 -4.17
CA LEU A 228 2.11 8.53 -2.81
C LEU A 228 3.46 9.12 -2.35
N PRO A 229 3.75 10.42 -2.56
CA PRO A 229 5.12 10.92 -2.44
C PRO A 229 5.68 10.87 -1.01
N GLY A 230 4.79 10.90 -0.01
CA GLY A 230 5.17 10.85 1.39
C GLY A 230 5.65 9.49 1.89
N GLY A 231 5.20 8.41 1.26
CA GLY A 231 5.55 7.02 1.58
C GLY A 231 5.30 6.64 3.05
N PHE A 232 6.10 5.71 3.57
CA PHE A 232 6.00 5.24 4.96
C PHE A 232 6.09 6.34 6.02
N GLN A 233 6.86 7.40 5.77
CA GLN A 233 6.95 8.53 6.69
C GLN A 233 5.61 9.23 6.83
N GLU A 234 4.87 9.46 5.73
CA GLU A 234 3.52 10.03 5.78
C GLU A 234 2.51 9.07 6.43
N ALA A 235 2.61 7.77 6.14
CA ALA A 235 1.81 6.77 6.85
C ALA A 235 2.02 6.82 8.38
N THR A 236 3.27 7.05 8.80
CA THR A 236 3.66 7.17 10.21
C THR A 236 3.17 8.47 10.87
N LEU A 237 2.86 9.51 10.08
CA LEU A 237 2.23 10.74 10.57
C LEU A 237 0.75 10.55 10.89
N CYS A 238 0.14 9.44 10.45
CA CYS A 238 -1.29 9.20 10.65
C CYS A 238 -1.66 9.38 12.12
N GLU A 239 -2.64 10.24 12.36
CA GLU A 239 -3.24 10.49 13.66
C GLU A 239 -4.70 10.86 13.41
N LYS A 240 -5.61 10.25 14.16
CA LYS A 240 -7.04 10.38 13.91
C LYS A 240 -7.48 11.84 14.01
N GLY A 241 -8.21 12.31 13.00
CA GLY A 241 -8.73 13.67 12.94
C GLY A 241 -7.70 14.74 12.55
N LYS A 242 -6.44 14.38 12.27
CA LYS A 242 -5.42 15.31 11.78
C LYS A 242 -5.12 15.10 10.30
N ASP A 243 -4.78 16.19 9.63
CA ASP A 243 -4.44 16.24 8.22
C ASP A 243 -2.95 16.52 8.09
N ARG A 244 -2.18 15.48 7.80
CA ARG A 244 -0.71 15.53 7.83
C ARG A 244 -0.14 14.93 6.56
N VAL A 245 0.80 15.65 5.96
CA VAL A 245 1.54 15.19 4.78
C VAL A 245 3.04 15.31 5.00
N TYR A 246 3.81 14.36 4.50
CA TYR A 246 5.27 14.35 4.56
C TYR A 246 5.80 14.67 3.17
N ILE A 247 5.95 15.94 2.85
CA ILE A 247 6.23 16.39 1.48
C ILE A 247 7.34 17.43 1.39
N LYS A 248 7.65 18.15 2.48
CA LYS A 248 8.61 19.26 2.50
C LYS A 248 9.97 18.89 1.93
N ASN A 249 10.42 17.67 2.21
CA ASN A 249 11.71 17.14 1.78
C ASN A 249 11.60 16.03 0.72
N ARG A 250 10.52 16.03 -0.08
CA ARG A 250 10.22 14.97 -1.07
C ARG A 250 10.19 15.46 -2.51
N ALA A 251 11.13 16.32 -2.91
CA ALA A 251 11.14 16.89 -4.26
C ALA A 251 11.61 15.93 -5.39
N GLY A 252 11.92 14.66 -5.09
CA GLY A 252 12.46 13.71 -6.07
C GLY A 252 11.52 13.44 -7.24
N PHE A 253 10.21 13.35 -7.00
CA PHE A 253 9.22 13.14 -8.07
C PHE A 253 9.15 14.35 -9.01
N VAL A 254 9.29 15.58 -8.48
CA VAL A 254 9.33 16.81 -9.28
C VAL A 254 10.53 16.82 -10.21
N LYS A 255 11.71 16.39 -9.72
CA LYS A 255 12.90 16.22 -10.55
C LYS A 255 12.61 15.33 -11.77
N TYR A 256 12.00 14.17 -11.56
CA TYR A 256 11.72 13.24 -12.65
C TYR A 256 10.64 13.76 -13.60
N CYS A 257 9.62 14.45 -13.08
CA CYS A 257 8.64 15.12 -13.92
C CYS A 257 9.26 16.18 -14.83
N LEU A 258 10.18 17.01 -14.31
CA LEU A 258 10.93 17.98 -15.11
C LEU A 258 11.77 17.29 -16.20
N MET A 259 12.47 16.20 -15.88
CA MET A 259 13.29 15.46 -16.85
C MET A 259 12.48 14.93 -18.04
N HIS A 260 11.26 14.48 -17.79
CA HIS A 260 10.43 13.79 -18.80
C HIS A 260 9.27 14.63 -19.36
N GLY A 261 9.08 15.85 -18.85
CA GLY A 261 7.97 16.73 -19.24
C GLY A 261 6.61 16.18 -18.81
N TYR A 262 6.55 15.58 -17.61
CA TYR A 262 5.27 15.21 -16.98
C TYR A 262 4.72 16.39 -16.21
N SER A 263 3.43 16.65 -16.34
CA SER A 263 2.71 17.53 -15.42
C SER A 263 2.48 16.85 -14.08
N ILE A 264 2.23 17.64 -13.03
CA ILE A 264 1.89 17.11 -11.70
C ILE A 264 0.49 17.57 -11.34
N VAL A 265 -0.33 16.65 -10.84
CA VAL A 265 -1.65 16.94 -10.29
C VAL A 265 -1.65 16.59 -8.80
N PRO A 266 -1.81 17.57 -7.88
CA PRO A 266 -2.01 17.26 -6.48
C PRO A 266 -3.38 16.61 -6.28
N VAL A 267 -3.43 15.53 -5.51
CA VAL A 267 -4.67 14.84 -5.15
C VAL A 267 -4.71 14.73 -3.64
N TYR A 268 -5.84 15.11 -3.02
CA TYR A 268 -6.02 15.06 -1.57
C TYR A 268 -7.28 14.31 -1.17
N THR A 269 -7.17 13.36 -0.26
CA THR A 269 -8.29 12.60 0.31
C THR A 269 -8.61 13.08 1.72
N PHE A 270 -9.75 13.74 1.89
CA PHE A 270 -10.28 14.03 3.22
C PHE A 270 -10.85 12.77 3.88
N GLY A 271 -10.66 12.67 5.19
CA GLY A 271 -11.17 11.59 6.04
C GLY A 271 -10.35 10.31 6.03
N GLU A 272 -9.25 10.26 5.27
CA GLU A 272 -8.26 9.18 5.33
C GLU A 272 -7.77 8.93 6.76
N SER A 273 -7.51 9.99 7.54
CA SER A 273 -7.08 9.87 8.94
C SER A 273 -8.16 9.33 9.88
N ASN A 274 -9.43 9.26 9.46
CA ASN A 274 -10.51 8.70 10.27
C ASN A 274 -10.65 7.18 10.12
N THR A 275 -9.97 6.58 9.13
CA THR A 275 -9.99 5.12 8.90
C THR A 275 -9.31 4.37 10.05
N TYR A 276 -8.22 4.90 10.61
CA TYR A 276 -7.49 4.29 11.72
C TYR A 276 -7.24 5.27 12.85
N SER A 277 -7.16 4.74 14.06
CA SER A 277 -6.56 5.43 15.20
C SER A 277 -5.13 4.94 15.29
N CYS A 278 -4.18 5.85 15.26
CA CYS A 278 -2.77 5.50 15.21
C CYS A 278 -2.06 6.03 16.45
N PHE A 279 -1.08 5.26 16.93
CA PHE A 279 -0.25 5.66 18.06
C PHE A 279 0.54 6.93 17.72
N SER A 280 0.22 8.04 18.39
CA SER A 280 0.75 9.37 18.08
C SER A 280 2.04 9.71 18.85
N TRP A 281 2.34 9.04 19.95
CA TRP A 281 3.52 9.33 20.78
C TRP A 281 4.83 8.88 20.10
N LEU A 282 5.97 9.39 20.57
CA LEU A 282 7.30 9.04 20.06
C LEU A 282 7.45 9.25 18.53
N LEU A 283 6.83 10.29 17.99
CA LEU A 283 6.81 10.53 16.55
C LEU A 283 8.21 10.59 15.92
N LYS A 284 9.18 11.25 16.57
CA LYS A 284 10.57 11.33 16.06
C LYS A 284 11.23 9.95 15.92
N PRO A 285 11.28 9.09 16.96
CA PRO A 285 11.71 7.69 16.82
C PRO A 285 10.97 6.92 15.72
N ARG A 286 9.65 7.05 15.64
CA ARG A 286 8.84 6.33 14.63
C ARG A 286 9.18 6.77 13.21
N LEU A 287 9.36 8.08 12.97
CA LEU A 287 9.82 8.60 11.67
C LEU A 287 11.23 8.12 11.33
N ALA A 288 12.12 7.98 12.32
CA ALA A 288 13.46 7.42 12.12
C ALA A 288 13.40 5.92 11.71
N LEU A 289 12.50 5.14 12.30
CA LEU A 289 12.23 3.75 11.92
C LEU A 289 11.61 3.66 10.51
N ALA A 290 10.65 4.52 10.18
CA ALA A 290 10.04 4.59 8.86
C ALA A 290 11.07 4.91 7.76
N LYS A 291 12.08 5.75 8.05
CA LYS A 291 13.21 6.01 7.14
C LYS A 291 14.03 4.75 6.83
N ARG A 292 13.99 3.75 7.72
CA ARG A 292 14.63 2.44 7.54
C ARG A 292 13.67 1.37 7.01
N ASN A 293 12.50 1.76 6.49
CA ASN A 293 11.43 0.87 6.02
C ASN A 293 10.91 -0.10 7.10
N VAL A 294 10.95 0.32 8.37
CA VAL A 294 10.34 -0.42 9.48
C VAL A 294 8.95 0.15 9.74
N PRO A 295 7.87 -0.66 9.64
CA PRO A 295 6.53 -0.21 9.98
C PRO A 295 6.46 0.23 11.43
N ALA A 296 6.19 1.52 11.65
CA ALA A 296 6.14 2.14 12.98
C ALA A 296 4.77 2.77 13.28
N ALA A 297 3.73 2.37 12.54
CA ALA A 297 2.36 2.78 12.77
C ALA A 297 1.60 1.65 13.49
N ALA A 298 1.43 1.77 14.80
CA ALA A 298 0.47 0.94 15.52
C ALA A 298 -0.92 1.51 15.24
N MET A 299 -1.75 0.72 14.55
CA MET A 299 -3.04 1.14 14.02
C MET A 299 -4.18 0.37 14.70
N TRP A 300 -5.32 1.03 14.86
CA TRP A 300 -6.55 0.41 15.33
C TRP A 300 -7.74 0.89 14.50
N GLY A 301 -8.37 -0.03 13.79
CA GLY A 301 -9.54 0.15 12.93
C GLY A 301 -10.85 -0.10 13.67
N VAL A 302 -11.71 -0.98 13.16
CA VAL A 302 -12.95 -1.37 13.85
C VAL A 302 -12.66 -2.26 15.07
N SER A 303 -13.55 -2.26 16.07
CA SER A 303 -13.32 -2.92 17.36
C SER A 303 -13.16 -4.44 17.27
N TRP A 304 -13.94 -5.11 16.41
CA TRP A 304 -13.92 -6.56 16.23
C TRP A 304 -12.83 -7.05 15.26
N CYS A 305 -12.24 -6.16 14.48
CA CYS A 305 -11.12 -6.43 13.59
C CYS A 305 -10.21 -5.19 13.49
N PRO A 306 -9.20 -5.07 14.37
CA PRO A 306 -8.36 -3.87 14.45
C PRO A 306 -7.61 -3.53 13.15
N PHE A 307 -7.45 -4.47 12.23
CA PHE A 307 -6.81 -4.23 10.93
C PHE A 307 -7.77 -3.72 9.85
N LEU A 308 -9.08 -3.89 10.02
CA LEU A 308 -10.08 -3.42 9.06
C LEU A 308 -10.38 -1.92 9.29
N PRO A 309 -10.35 -1.06 8.26
CA PRO A 309 -10.50 0.38 8.43
C PRO A 309 -11.88 0.72 8.98
N ARG A 310 -12.04 1.83 9.70
CA ARG A 310 -13.37 2.35 10.03
C ARG A 310 -14.05 2.88 8.77
N PRO A 311 -15.39 2.77 8.67
CA PRO A 311 -16.16 3.34 7.57
C PRO A 311 -16.19 4.87 7.70
N ALA A 312 -15.11 5.51 7.26
CA ALA A 312 -14.96 6.96 7.19
C ALA A 312 -15.66 7.53 5.93
N GLU A 313 -15.70 8.85 5.81
CA GLU A 313 -15.96 9.52 4.53
C GLU A 313 -14.63 9.72 3.81
N LEU A 314 -14.49 9.21 2.60
CA LEU A 314 -13.30 9.30 1.77
C LEU A 314 -13.61 10.17 0.56
N LEU A 315 -13.31 11.47 0.67
CA LEU A 315 -13.56 12.43 -0.39
C LEU A 315 -12.23 12.81 -1.05
N THR A 316 -11.96 12.23 -2.21
CA THR A 316 -10.71 12.43 -2.96
C THR A 316 -10.87 13.55 -3.98
N TYR A 317 -10.23 14.69 -3.73
CA TYR A 317 -10.23 15.83 -4.62
C TYR A 317 -9.01 15.79 -5.53
N ILE A 318 -9.25 15.83 -6.83
CA ILE A 318 -8.23 16.03 -7.86
C ILE A 318 -8.06 17.53 -8.06
N GLY A 319 -6.83 18.02 -7.93
CA GLY A 319 -6.49 19.42 -8.13
C GLY A 319 -6.19 19.79 -9.57
N ASP A 320 -5.76 21.03 -9.76
CA ASP A 320 -5.41 21.56 -11.07
C ASP A 320 -4.03 21.07 -11.53
N GLU A 321 -3.89 20.88 -12.84
CA GLU A 321 -2.67 20.43 -13.48
C GLU A 321 -1.57 21.50 -13.40
N ILE A 322 -0.45 21.15 -12.77
CA ILE A 322 0.78 21.95 -12.74
C ILE A 322 1.64 21.53 -13.92
N LYS A 323 1.60 22.33 -14.99
CA LYS A 323 2.45 22.12 -16.16
C LYS A 323 3.91 22.41 -15.83
N LEU A 324 4.79 21.49 -16.23
CA LEU A 324 6.21 21.56 -15.99
C LEU A 324 6.95 21.63 -17.33
N PRO A 325 7.98 22.48 -17.47
CA PRO A 325 8.85 22.41 -18.64
C PRO A 325 9.64 21.11 -18.62
N LYS A 326 10.03 20.64 -19.81
CA LYS A 326 10.99 19.55 -19.93
C LYS A 326 12.41 20.10 -19.81
N ILE A 327 13.15 19.69 -18.77
CA ILE A 327 14.54 20.09 -18.52
C ILE A 327 15.36 18.81 -18.30
N ALA A 328 16.29 18.50 -19.22
CA ALA A 328 17.01 17.22 -19.22
C ALA A 328 17.82 16.98 -17.93
N ASP A 329 18.49 18.01 -17.42
CA ASP A 329 19.18 18.02 -16.13
C ASP A 329 18.72 19.21 -15.29
N PRO A 330 17.62 19.08 -14.53
CA PRO A 330 17.06 20.20 -13.79
C PRO A 330 17.96 20.59 -12.62
N ALA A 331 18.28 21.88 -12.53
CA ALA A 331 19.08 22.40 -11.42
C ALA A 331 18.32 22.29 -10.09
N LYS A 332 19.05 22.34 -8.97
CA LYS A 332 18.44 22.30 -7.63
C LYS A 332 17.42 23.41 -7.43
N ASP A 333 17.67 24.59 -7.99
CA ASP A 333 16.77 25.74 -7.88
C ASP A 333 15.49 25.57 -8.70
N ASP A 334 15.55 24.94 -9.87
CA ASP A 334 14.36 24.55 -10.64
C ASP A 334 13.51 23.57 -9.84
N ILE A 335 14.14 22.52 -9.31
CA ILE A 335 13.46 21.51 -8.50
C ILE A 335 12.80 22.18 -7.29
N LYS A 336 13.51 23.07 -6.58
CA LYS A 336 12.98 23.81 -5.42
C LYS A 336 11.82 24.72 -5.81
N LYS A 337 11.92 25.44 -6.93
CA LYS A 337 10.86 26.32 -7.45
C LYS A 337 9.58 25.52 -7.73
N TYR A 338 9.67 24.46 -8.52
CA TYR A 338 8.50 23.68 -8.90
C TYR A 338 7.93 22.83 -7.76
N HIS A 339 8.78 22.36 -6.84
CA HIS A 339 8.32 21.73 -5.61
C HIS A 339 7.60 22.73 -4.69
N GLY A 340 8.06 23.99 -4.62
CA GLY A 340 7.36 25.07 -3.94
C GLY A 340 6.00 25.38 -4.55
N LEU A 341 5.90 25.41 -5.88
CA LEU A 341 4.62 25.54 -6.60
C LEU A 341 3.68 24.38 -6.29
N TYR A 342 4.19 23.15 -6.30
CA TYR A 342 3.43 21.96 -5.93
C TYR A 342 2.87 22.04 -4.50
N MET A 343 3.70 22.37 -3.51
CA MET A 343 3.24 22.49 -2.12
C MET A 343 2.18 23.58 -1.95
N LYS A 344 2.33 24.72 -2.64
CA LYS A 344 1.32 25.79 -2.65
C LYS A 344 0.00 25.32 -3.26
N ALA A 345 0.06 24.58 -4.37
CA ALA A 345 -1.13 24.02 -5.01
C ALA A 345 -1.82 22.97 -4.15
N LEU A 346 -1.07 22.11 -3.45
CA LEU A 346 -1.61 21.14 -2.51
C LEU A 346 -2.32 21.83 -1.32
N GLN A 347 -1.69 22.87 -0.75
CA GLN A 347 -2.30 23.66 0.32
C GLN A 347 -3.57 24.37 -0.16
N ALA A 348 -3.53 24.98 -1.35
CA ALA A 348 -4.70 25.64 -1.94
C ALA A 348 -5.85 24.66 -2.22
N LEU A 349 -5.54 23.45 -2.72
CA LEU A 349 -6.51 22.38 -2.92
C LEU A 349 -7.20 22.00 -1.60
N PHE A 350 -6.41 21.84 -0.54
CA PHE A 350 -6.92 21.54 0.79
C PHE A 350 -7.82 22.67 1.30
N ASP A 351 -7.34 23.91 1.30
CA ASP A 351 -8.08 25.05 1.84
C ASP A 351 -9.38 25.33 1.07
N LYS A 352 -9.38 25.12 -0.25
CA LYS A 352 -10.55 25.28 -1.11
C LYS A 352 -11.66 24.27 -0.78
N HIS A 353 -11.30 23.04 -0.42
CA HIS A 353 -12.27 21.94 -0.31
C HIS A 353 -12.54 21.46 1.11
N LYS A 354 -11.80 21.94 2.13
CA LYS A 354 -12.03 21.52 3.52
C LYS A 354 -13.44 21.79 4.03
N ALA A 355 -14.07 22.89 3.62
CA ALA A 355 -15.46 23.20 3.99
C ALA A 355 -16.45 22.24 3.30
N ASP A 356 -16.31 22.00 1.99
CA ASP A 356 -17.12 21.04 1.23
C ASP A 356 -16.97 19.60 1.75
N ALA A 357 -15.78 19.27 2.28
CA ALA A 357 -15.50 18.00 2.94
C ALA A 357 -16.01 17.94 4.40
N GLY A 358 -16.79 18.93 4.86
CA GLY A 358 -17.37 18.96 6.22
C GLY A 358 -16.38 19.28 7.34
N ARG A 359 -15.23 19.88 7.01
CA ARG A 359 -14.13 20.16 7.94
C ARG A 359 -13.58 21.61 7.80
N PRO A 360 -14.42 22.64 7.97
CA PRO A 360 -14.04 24.04 7.71
C PRO A 360 -12.82 24.51 8.52
N ASP A 361 -12.69 24.03 9.76
CA ASP A 361 -11.60 24.43 10.68
C ASP A 361 -10.34 23.58 10.55
N ALA A 362 -10.32 22.60 9.65
CA ALA A 362 -9.16 21.74 9.47
C ALA A 362 -7.95 22.52 8.94
N LYS A 363 -6.77 22.07 9.38
CA LYS A 363 -5.47 22.63 8.98
C LYS A 363 -4.60 21.51 8.44
N LEU A 364 -4.00 21.74 7.29
CA LEU A 364 -3.00 20.84 6.72
C LEU A 364 -1.64 21.11 7.38
N GLU A 365 -1.10 20.10 8.04
CA GLU A 365 0.24 20.14 8.62
C GLU A 365 1.24 19.51 7.62
N ILE A 366 2.16 20.33 7.11
CA ILE A 366 3.18 19.93 6.13
C ILE A 366 4.51 19.64 6.84
N TYR A 367 4.97 18.39 6.73
CA TYR A 367 6.22 17.86 7.30
C TYR A 367 7.32 17.69 6.26
#